data_AF-A0A8D2Q7P8-F1
#
_entry.id   AF-A0A8D2Q7P8-F1
#
_cell.length_a   1.000
_cell.length_b   1.000
_cell.length_c   1.000
_cell.angle_alpha   90.00
_cell.angle_beta   90.00
_cell.angle_gamma   90.00
#
_symmetry.space_group_name_H-M   'P 1'
#
loop_
_entity.id
_entity.type
_entity.pdbx_description
1 polymer ?
#
loop_
_entity_poly.entity_id
_entity_poly.type
_entity_poly.pdbx_seq_one_letter_code
_entity_poly.pdbx_strand_id
1 'polypeptide(L)'
;MQNGTLTKHLFQLGSTYLSAVHVITYMEDAVSQLLESKEDISQYGIAKFFTEYFNSVCQGTHILFREFSFVQATPHNRASFLRTFWRCFRTVGRNGDLLTAKEYHCLLQLLCPDFPMELTQKAARIVLMDDAVDCLMSFSDFLFAFQIQFYYSEFLESVAAIYQELLTGKNPNTVIVPTSSSGQHRSRQALSECSPLDGVETSAFYQCLESLCDRSKYSCPPSAVVKEVLSSVQRLTFYGFLMALAKHHGINRALGALPDKADLMLDPLMDQELDKLVAQVSGLSISNMRGDTASLPSRPSPRISSPWRPLHHRRKIDTESDGSTEETDSSEN
;
A
#
# COMPACT_ATOMS: atom_id res chain seq x y z
N MET A 1 13.28 -0.40 47.91
CA MET A 1 13.16 0.48 46.73
C MET A 1 13.60 -0.17 45.40
N GLN A 2 14.01 -1.45 45.34
CA GLN A 2 14.48 -2.09 44.08
C GLN A 2 13.37 -2.72 43.21
N ASN A 3 12.20 -3.07 43.76
CA ASN A 3 11.11 -3.71 42.98
C ASN A 3 10.41 -2.78 41.98
N GLY A 4 10.49 -1.46 42.17
CA GLY A 4 9.87 -0.48 41.27
C GLY A 4 10.66 -0.23 39.98
N THR A 5 11.96 -0.56 39.96
CA THR A 5 12.83 -0.34 38.79
C THR A 5 12.74 -1.51 37.81
N LEU A 6 12.62 -2.75 38.32
CA LEU A 6 12.53 -3.96 37.50
C LEU A 6 11.18 -4.04 36.75
N THR A 7 10.07 -3.71 37.42
CA THR A 7 8.74 -3.62 36.77
C THR A 7 8.68 -2.51 35.74
N LYS A 8 9.29 -1.35 36.01
CA LYS A 8 9.41 -0.28 35.00
C LYS A 8 10.24 -0.71 33.79
N HIS A 9 11.34 -1.42 34.00
CA HIS A 9 12.16 -1.93 32.90
C HIS A 9 11.44 -3.00 32.05
N LEU A 10 10.68 -3.89 32.70
CA LEU A 10 9.84 -4.89 32.01
C LEU A 10 8.66 -4.24 31.28
N PHE A 11 8.02 -3.22 31.86
CA PHE A 11 7.00 -2.43 31.18
C PHE A 11 7.56 -1.64 30.00
N GLN A 12 8.77 -1.10 30.13
CA GLN A 12 9.48 -0.42 29.04
C GLN A 12 9.76 -1.41 27.90
N LEU A 13 10.34 -2.58 28.20
CA LEU A 13 10.57 -3.65 27.21
C LEU A 13 9.27 -4.15 26.58
N GLY A 14 8.22 -4.34 27.38
CA GLY A 14 6.91 -4.81 26.91
C GLY A 14 6.23 -3.80 26.00
N SER A 15 6.24 -2.51 26.36
CA SER A 15 5.71 -1.43 25.53
C SER A 15 6.49 -1.30 24.22
N THR A 16 7.83 -1.37 24.28
CA THR A 16 8.67 -1.35 23.08
C THR A 16 8.43 -2.57 22.18
N TYR A 17 8.26 -3.77 22.75
CA TYR A 17 7.93 -4.98 21.99
C TYR A 17 6.53 -4.89 21.34
N LEU A 18 5.51 -4.47 22.10
CA LEU A 18 4.15 -4.33 21.57
C LEU A 18 4.06 -3.25 20.49
N SER A 19 4.82 -2.16 20.63
CA SER A 19 4.96 -1.13 19.61
C SER A 19 5.69 -1.64 18.38
N ALA A 20 6.73 -2.47 18.54
CA ALA A 20 7.50 -3.04 17.43
C ALA A 20 6.70 -4.09 16.64
N VAL A 21 5.76 -4.78 17.29
CA VAL A 21 4.94 -5.84 16.67
C VAL A 21 3.56 -5.32 16.25
N HIS A 22 3.23 -4.05 16.51
CA HIS A 22 1.95 -3.40 16.18
C HIS A 22 0.71 -4.11 16.74
N VAL A 23 0.86 -4.92 17.79
CA VAL A 23 -0.23 -5.71 18.38
C VAL A 23 -1.36 -4.81 18.89
N ILE A 24 -1.01 -3.62 19.40
CA ILE A 24 -1.98 -2.64 19.89
C ILE A 24 -2.92 -2.19 18.77
N THR A 25 -2.41 -1.92 17.57
CA THR A 25 -3.23 -1.55 16.41
C THR A 25 -4.28 -2.61 16.09
N TYR A 26 -3.90 -3.89 16.13
CA TYR A 26 -4.82 -5.00 15.90
C TYR A 26 -5.81 -5.20 17.05
N MET A 27 -5.39 -4.97 18.29
CA MET A 27 -6.27 -5.09 19.44
C MET A 27 -7.34 -3.98 19.44
N GLU A 28 -6.93 -2.73 19.21
CA GLU A 28 -7.83 -1.58 19.11
C GLU A 28 -8.84 -1.76 17.99
N ASP A 29 -8.38 -2.24 16.83
CA ASP A 29 -9.22 -2.56 15.69
C ASP A 29 -10.22 -3.68 16.01
N ALA A 30 -9.75 -4.81 16.58
CA ALA A 30 -10.61 -5.92 16.97
C ALA A 30 -11.68 -5.51 17.99
N VAL A 31 -11.31 -4.72 19.00
CA VAL A 31 -12.25 -4.21 20.01
C VAL A 31 -13.25 -3.24 19.38
N SER A 32 -12.83 -2.36 18.48
CA SER A 32 -13.73 -1.43 17.79
C SER A 32 -14.79 -2.19 16.99
N GLN A 33 -14.36 -3.19 16.21
CA GLN A 33 -15.27 -4.06 15.45
C GLN A 33 -16.21 -4.87 16.36
N LEU A 34 -15.72 -5.36 17.50
CA LEU A 34 -16.54 -6.07 18.49
C LEU A 34 -17.65 -5.17 19.05
N LEU A 35 -17.34 -3.91 19.33
CA LEU A 35 -18.30 -2.96 19.88
C LEU A 35 -19.34 -2.53 18.85
N GLU A 36 -18.94 -2.36 17.58
CA GLU A 36 -19.84 -2.05 16.47
C GLU A 36 -20.82 -3.19 16.15
N SER A 37 -20.40 -4.44 16.30
CA SER A 37 -21.17 -5.64 15.94
C SER A 37 -21.58 -6.48 17.16
N LYS A 38 -21.78 -5.83 18.31
CA LYS A 38 -21.95 -6.49 19.61
C LYS A 38 -23.11 -7.49 19.65
N GLU A 39 -24.23 -7.16 19.00
CA GLU A 39 -25.42 -8.01 18.98
C GLU A 39 -25.17 -9.34 18.26
N ASP A 40 -24.57 -9.29 17.07
CA ASP A 40 -24.21 -10.48 16.28
C ASP A 40 -23.13 -11.32 16.98
N ILE A 41 -22.12 -10.67 17.56
CA ILE A 41 -20.98 -11.36 18.17
C ILE A 41 -21.35 -11.96 19.54
N SER A 42 -22.31 -11.38 20.26
CA SER A 42 -22.77 -11.93 21.54
C SER A 42 -23.36 -13.34 21.40
N GLN A 43 -23.95 -13.66 20.25
CA GLN A 43 -24.46 -14.99 19.92
C GLN A 43 -23.34 -15.95 19.49
N TYR A 44 -22.28 -15.42 18.90
CA TYR A 44 -21.15 -16.17 18.34
C TYR A 44 -20.06 -16.52 19.38
N GLY A 45 -19.96 -15.70 20.43
CA GLY A 45 -18.96 -15.81 21.50
C GLY A 45 -17.73 -14.94 21.25
N ILE A 46 -17.41 -14.09 22.23
CA ILE A 46 -16.31 -13.10 22.16
C ILE A 46 -14.95 -13.79 21.91
N ALA A 47 -14.68 -14.90 22.58
CA ALA A 47 -13.41 -15.63 22.41
C ALA A 47 -13.24 -16.17 20.98
N LYS A 48 -14.34 -16.60 20.35
CA LYS A 48 -14.34 -17.10 18.98
C LYS A 48 -14.10 -15.96 17.99
N PHE A 49 -14.74 -14.80 18.21
CA PHE A 49 -14.49 -13.59 17.43
C PHE A 49 -13.01 -13.20 17.43
N PHE A 50 -12.37 -13.08 18.60
CA PHE A 50 -10.95 -12.72 18.67
C PHE A 50 -10.07 -13.78 18.00
N THR A 51 -10.38 -15.06 18.18
CA THR A 51 -9.64 -16.15 17.53
C THR A 51 -9.69 -16.01 16.00
N GLU A 52 -10.87 -15.74 15.43
CA GLU A 52 -11.04 -15.57 13.99
C GLU A 52 -10.42 -14.29 13.46
N TYR A 53 -10.53 -13.19 14.21
CA TYR A 53 -9.88 -11.94 13.88
C TYR A 53 -8.36 -12.13 13.77
N PHE A 54 -7.72 -12.67 14.80
CA PHE A 54 -6.26 -12.86 14.79
C PHE A 54 -5.82 -13.93 13.79
N ASN A 55 -6.62 -14.98 13.54
CA ASN A 55 -6.36 -15.89 12.44
C ASN A 55 -6.39 -15.18 11.08
N SER A 56 -7.35 -14.27 10.87
CA SER A 56 -7.42 -13.43 9.66
C SER A 56 -6.20 -12.51 9.54
N VAL A 57 -5.74 -11.93 10.66
CA VAL A 57 -4.49 -11.14 10.70
C VAL A 57 -3.29 -12.00 10.31
N CYS A 58 -3.12 -13.17 10.91
CA CYS A 58 -2.02 -14.08 10.57
C CYS A 58 -2.03 -14.51 9.10
N GLN A 59 -3.21 -14.68 8.51
CA GLN A 59 -3.39 -15.05 7.10
C GLN A 59 -3.27 -13.84 6.14
N GLY A 60 -3.36 -12.62 6.66
CA GLY A 60 -3.33 -11.38 5.88
C GLY A 60 -4.65 -11.05 5.17
N THR A 61 -5.77 -11.65 5.58
CA THR A 61 -7.10 -11.42 4.97
C THR A 61 -7.88 -10.29 5.64
N HIS A 62 -7.42 -9.81 6.79
CA HIS A 62 -8.04 -8.75 7.60
C HIS A 62 -8.05 -7.37 6.93
N ILE A 63 -7.31 -7.20 5.83
CA ILE A 63 -7.18 -5.92 5.10
C ILE A 63 -8.32 -5.65 4.12
N LEU A 64 -9.15 -6.66 3.81
CA LEU A 64 -10.18 -6.54 2.77
C LEU A 64 -11.29 -5.59 3.21
N PHE A 65 -11.64 -4.65 2.34
CA PHE A 65 -12.69 -3.65 2.52
C PHE A 65 -12.52 -2.79 3.78
N ARG A 66 -11.26 -2.56 4.18
CA ARG A 66 -10.91 -1.63 5.25
C ARG A 66 -10.57 -0.26 4.66
N GLU A 67 -10.65 0.76 5.52
CA GLU A 67 -10.20 2.10 5.20
C GLU A 67 -8.69 2.13 4.93
N PHE A 68 -8.26 3.05 4.07
CA PHE A 68 -6.87 3.20 3.68
C PHE A 68 -5.96 3.50 4.88
N SER A 69 -6.46 4.27 5.85
CA SER A 69 -5.81 4.57 7.12
C SER A 69 -5.34 3.29 7.85
N PHE A 70 -6.19 2.27 7.91
CA PHE A 70 -5.88 0.98 8.51
C PHE A 70 -4.95 0.15 7.61
N VAL A 71 -5.22 0.12 6.31
CA VAL A 71 -4.43 -0.65 5.32
C VAL A 71 -2.95 -0.21 5.31
N GLN A 72 -2.67 1.08 5.50
CA GLN A 72 -1.30 1.61 5.56
C GLN A 72 -0.67 1.59 6.97
N ALA A 73 -1.42 1.28 8.02
CA ALA A 73 -1.01 1.54 9.40
C ALA A 73 0.21 0.75 9.87
N THR A 74 0.41 -0.47 9.33
CA THR A 74 1.50 -1.35 9.76
C THR A 74 2.21 -1.98 8.56
N PRO A 75 3.48 -2.37 8.69
CA PRO A 75 4.18 -3.11 7.64
C PRO A 75 3.48 -4.41 7.24
N HIS A 76 2.88 -5.12 8.21
CA HIS A 76 2.13 -6.35 7.93
C HIS A 76 0.84 -6.08 7.15
N ASN A 77 0.12 -4.99 7.43
CA ASN A 77 -1.06 -4.59 6.68
C ASN A 77 -0.68 -4.25 5.23
N ARG A 78 0.39 -3.46 5.03
CA ARG A 78 0.88 -3.11 3.70
C ARG A 78 1.28 -4.35 2.89
N ALA A 79 2.04 -5.26 3.49
CA ALA A 79 2.42 -6.53 2.85
C ALA A 79 1.21 -7.41 2.51
N SER A 80 0.26 -7.52 3.44
CA SER A 80 -0.98 -8.29 3.25
C SER A 80 -1.83 -7.73 2.11
N PHE A 81 -1.94 -6.41 2.02
CA PHE A 81 -2.66 -5.72 0.95
C PHE A 81 -2.00 -5.95 -0.40
N LEU A 82 -0.67 -5.81 -0.50
CA LEU A 82 0.09 -6.10 -1.73
C LEU A 82 -0.11 -7.53 -2.20
N ARG A 83 -0.03 -8.51 -1.29
CA ARG A 83 -0.26 -9.92 -1.60
C ARG A 83 -1.68 -10.18 -2.08
N THR A 84 -2.66 -9.54 -1.46
CA THR A 84 -4.07 -9.68 -1.83
C THR A 84 -4.35 -9.06 -3.20
N PHE A 85 -3.86 -7.85 -3.46
CA PHE A 85 -3.95 -7.21 -4.77
C PHE A 85 -3.32 -8.07 -5.87
N TRP A 86 -2.13 -8.61 -5.61
CA TRP A 86 -1.49 -9.55 -6.53
C TRP A 86 -2.37 -10.77 -6.81
N ARG A 87 -2.85 -11.46 -5.77
CA ARG A 87 -3.68 -12.66 -5.92
C ARG A 87 -4.97 -12.41 -6.70
N CYS A 88 -5.67 -11.32 -6.41
CA CYS A 88 -6.95 -11.00 -7.03
C CYS A 88 -6.81 -10.63 -8.51
N PHE A 89 -5.72 -9.97 -8.91
CA PHE A 89 -5.63 -9.33 -10.22
C PHE A 89 -4.48 -9.82 -11.11
N ARG A 90 -3.68 -10.81 -10.68
CA ARG A 90 -2.59 -11.37 -11.52
C ARG A 90 -3.07 -11.89 -12.88
N THR A 91 -4.34 -12.26 -13.02
CA THR A 91 -4.92 -12.71 -14.29
C THR A 91 -4.92 -11.62 -15.35
N VAL A 92 -5.01 -10.34 -14.97
CA VAL A 92 -4.81 -9.18 -15.86
C VAL A 92 -3.44 -9.27 -16.53
N GLY A 93 -2.39 -9.50 -15.71
CA GLY A 93 -1.03 -9.69 -16.22
C GLY A 93 -0.86 -10.96 -17.07
N ARG A 94 -1.51 -12.06 -16.67
CA ARG A 94 -1.49 -13.33 -17.41
C ARG A 94 -2.11 -13.20 -18.81
N ASN A 95 -3.15 -12.38 -18.95
CA ASN A 95 -3.81 -12.12 -20.23
C ASN A 95 -3.02 -11.16 -21.12
N GLY A 96 -2.01 -10.47 -20.56
CA GLY A 96 -1.23 -9.46 -21.27
C GLY A 96 -1.94 -8.11 -21.37
N ASP A 97 -2.99 -7.89 -20.57
CA ASP A 97 -3.72 -6.63 -20.54
C ASP A 97 -2.81 -5.52 -19.98
N LEU A 98 -2.77 -4.39 -20.69
CA LEU A 98 -2.11 -3.18 -20.23
C LEU A 98 -3.18 -2.20 -19.75
N LEU A 99 -2.96 -1.61 -18.59
CA LEU A 99 -3.93 -0.70 -17.96
C LEU A 99 -3.29 0.66 -17.70
N THR A 100 -4.13 1.69 -17.68
CA THR A 100 -3.78 3.03 -17.22
C THR A 100 -3.68 3.10 -15.70
N ALA A 101 -3.06 4.16 -15.17
CA ALA A 101 -3.02 4.41 -13.72
C ALA A 101 -4.43 4.46 -13.09
N LYS A 102 -5.41 5.01 -13.82
CA LYS A 102 -6.80 5.12 -13.36
C LYS A 102 -7.47 3.75 -13.25
N GLU A 103 -7.23 2.85 -14.19
CA GLU A 103 -7.78 1.50 -14.16
C GLU A 103 -7.17 0.68 -13.02
N TYR A 104 -5.84 0.77 -12.80
CA TYR A 104 -5.22 0.17 -11.61
C TYR A 104 -5.78 0.73 -10.31
N HIS A 105 -6.04 2.03 -10.25
CA HIS A 105 -6.68 2.65 -9.11
C HIS A 105 -8.07 2.06 -8.84
N CYS A 106 -8.88 1.86 -9.89
CA CYS A 106 -10.17 1.22 -9.76
C CYS A 106 -10.05 -0.22 -9.21
N LEU A 107 -9.04 -0.99 -9.63
CA LEU A 107 -8.79 -2.33 -9.08
C LEU A 107 -8.40 -2.27 -7.60
N LEU A 108 -7.57 -1.31 -7.19
CA LEU A 108 -7.22 -1.09 -5.79
C LEU A 108 -8.45 -0.73 -4.95
N GLN A 109 -9.37 0.07 -5.50
CA GLN A 109 -10.63 0.45 -4.83
C GLN A 109 -11.60 -0.71 -4.62
N LEU A 110 -11.50 -1.78 -5.40
CA LEU A 110 -12.26 -3.01 -5.14
C LEU A 110 -11.84 -3.68 -3.82
N LEU A 111 -10.61 -3.44 -3.35
CA LEU A 111 -10.09 -3.99 -2.08
C LEU A 111 -10.11 -2.98 -0.94
N CYS A 112 -9.91 -1.69 -1.23
CA CYS A 112 -9.87 -0.59 -0.26
C CYS A 112 -10.64 0.60 -0.84
N PRO A 113 -11.91 0.83 -0.46
CA PRO A 113 -12.80 1.76 -1.16
C PRO A 113 -12.28 3.22 -1.26
N ASP A 114 -11.57 3.67 -0.23
CA ASP A 114 -10.99 5.01 -0.10
C ASP A 114 -9.50 5.05 -0.46
N PHE A 115 -8.97 4.05 -1.19
CA PHE A 115 -7.58 4.03 -1.63
C PHE A 115 -7.23 5.35 -2.36
N PRO A 116 -6.06 5.98 -2.11
CA PRO A 116 -5.73 7.27 -2.69
C PRO A 116 -5.18 7.14 -4.12
N MET A 117 -5.67 8.01 -5.02
CA MET A 117 -5.18 8.09 -6.41
C MET A 117 -3.69 8.50 -6.46
N GLU A 118 -3.25 9.34 -5.53
CA GLU A 118 -1.88 9.87 -5.49
C GLU A 118 -0.83 8.75 -5.45
N LEU A 119 -1.03 7.69 -4.65
CA LEU A 119 -0.10 6.57 -4.60
C LEU A 119 -0.07 5.78 -5.90
N THR A 120 -1.22 5.68 -6.57
CA THR A 120 -1.31 4.99 -7.87
C THR A 120 -0.57 5.79 -8.95
N GLN A 121 -0.72 7.11 -8.96
CA GLN A 121 -0.01 8.01 -9.86
C GLN A 121 1.49 8.03 -9.58
N LYS A 122 1.91 8.04 -8.31
CA LYS A 122 3.33 7.94 -7.94
C LYS A 122 3.95 6.64 -8.46
N ALA A 123 3.26 5.51 -8.31
CA ALA A 123 3.71 4.23 -8.87
C ALA A 123 3.78 4.26 -10.41
N ALA A 124 2.76 4.83 -11.07
CA ALA A 124 2.76 5.00 -12.53
C ALA A 124 3.94 5.85 -13.04
N ARG A 125 4.29 6.94 -12.34
CA ARG A 125 5.45 7.78 -12.69
C ARG A 125 6.78 7.03 -12.58
N ILE A 126 6.90 6.10 -11.64
CA ILE A 126 8.08 5.22 -11.55
C ILE A 126 8.19 4.38 -12.82
N VAL A 127 7.08 3.82 -13.32
CA VAL A 127 7.08 2.96 -14.51
C VAL A 127 7.31 3.73 -15.80
N LEU A 128 6.61 4.85 -15.97
CA LEU A 128 6.56 5.58 -17.22
C LEU A 128 7.73 6.56 -17.38
N MET A 129 8.41 6.91 -16.27
CA MET A 129 9.54 7.85 -16.25
C MET A 129 9.23 9.20 -16.93
N ASP A 130 7.95 9.55 -17.02
CA ASP A 130 7.42 10.69 -17.77
C ASP A 130 6.18 11.25 -17.03
N ASP A 131 5.78 12.48 -17.36
CA ASP A 131 4.55 13.13 -16.88
C ASP A 131 3.29 12.57 -17.57
N ALA A 132 3.45 11.69 -18.57
CA ALA A 132 2.38 11.04 -19.32
C ALA A 132 1.68 9.90 -18.54
N VAL A 133 1.06 10.22 -17.40
CA VAL A 133 0.37 9.25 -16.50
C VAL A 133 -0.79 8.45 -17.12
N ASP A 134 -1.22 8.83 -18.33
CA ASP A 134 -2.28 8.16 -19.09
C ASP A 134 -1.77 7.03 -19.99
N CYS A 135 -0.45 6.77 -20.02
CA CYS A 135 0.09 5.64 -20.75
C CYS A 135 -0.28 4.30 -20.10
N LEU A 136 -0.41 3.29 -20.96
CA LEU A 136 -0.68 1.92 -20.55
C LEU A 136 0.59 1.29 -19.97
N MET A 137 0.44 0.55 -18.87
CA MET A 137 1.53 -0.17 -18.23
C MET A 137 1.14 -1.62 -17.94
N SER A 138 2.15 -2.50 -17.89
CA SER A 138 1.93 -3.90 -17.59
C SER A 138 1.64 -4.11 -16.10
N PHE A 139 0.89 -5.17 -15.79
CA PHE A 139 0.62 -5.54 -14.39
C PHE A 139 1.91 -5.75 -13.59
N SER A 140 2.93 -6.38 -14.18
CA SER A 140 4.20 -6.63 -13.49
C SER A 140 4.93 -5.33 -13.17
N ASP A 141 5.01 -4.39 -14.11
CA ASP A 141 5.74 -3.15 -13.91
C ASP A 141 5.03 -2.26 -12.90
N PHE A 142 3.70 -2.14 -13.02
CA PHE A 142 2.89 -1.43 -12.03
C PHE A 142 3.02 -2.04 -10.64
N LEU A 143 2.89 -3.36 -10.51
CA LEU A 143 2.88 -4.04 -9.21
C LEU A 143 4.19 -3.83 -8.44
N PHE A 144 5.34 -3.94 -9.10
CA PHE A 144 6.63 -3.73 -8.43
C PHE A 144 6.91 -2.26 -8.12
N ALA A 145 6.52 -1.34 -8.99
CA ALA A 145 6.56 0.09 -8.68
C ALA A 145 5.64 0.45 -7.51
N PHE A 146 4.43 -0.11 -7.51
CA PHE A 146 3.44 0.06 -6.46
C PHE A 146 3.92 -0.51 -5.13
N GLN A 147 4.55 -1.69 -5.14
CA GLN A 147 5.13 -2.30 -3.95
C GLN A 147 6.09 -1.35 -3.24
N ILE A 148 7.05 -0.77 -3.95
CA ILE A 148 7.99 0.16 -3.31
C ILE A 148 7.30 1.46 -2.90
N GLN A 149 6.40 1.98 -3.73
CA GLN A 149 5.73 3.26 -3.49
C GLN A 149 4.80 3.22 -2.28
N PHE A 150 4.13 2.09 -2.08
CA PHE A 150 3.17 1.90 -1.01
C PHE A 150 3.84 1.38 0.27
N TYR A 151 4.77 0.42 0.18
CA TYR A 151 5.36 -0.16 1.38
C TYR A 151 6.37 0.78 2.06
N TYR A 152 7.19 1.46 1.25
CA TYR A 152 8.28 2.34 1.71
C TYR A 152 7.93 3.83 1.54
N SER A 153 6.66 4.21 1.62
CA SER A 153 6.18 5.58 1.33
C SER A 153 6.96 6.66 2.09
N GLU A 154 7.14 6.51 3.40
CA GLU A 154 7.84 7.49 4.26
C GLU A 154 9.33 7.60 3.92
N PHE A 155 9.94 6.45 3.60
CA PHE A 155 11.32 6.41 3.13
C PHE A 155 11.46 7.16 1.81
N LEU A 156 10.58 6.91 0.84
CA LEU A 156 10.64 7.56 -0.46
C LEU A 156 10.38 9.06 -0.40
N GLU A 157 9.50 9.53 0.49
CA GLU A 157 9.31 10.96 0.75
C GLU A 157 10.60 11.61 1.26
N SER A 158 11.29 10.94 2.19
CA SER A 158 12.57 11.42 2.73
C SER A 158 13.67 11.40 1.65
N VAL A 159 13.72 10.34 0.84
CA VAL A 159 14.65 10.22 -0.30
C VAL A 159 14.42 11.32 -1.33
N ALA A 160 13.15 11.64 -1.63
CA ALA A 160 12.80 12.71 -2.56
C ALA A 160 13.31 14.07 -2.05
N ALA A 161 13.16 14.35 -0.75
CA ALA A 161 13.70 15.57 -0.14
C ALA A 161 15.23 15.65 -0.27
N ILE A 162 15.94 14.57 0.08
CA ILE A 162 17.41 14.48 -0.07
C ILE A 162 17.84 14.70 -1.52
N TYR A 163 17.16 14.06 -2.47
CA TYR A 163 17.47 14.20 -3.89
C TYR A 163 17.31 15.67 -4.36
N GLN A 164 16.25 16.36 -3.93
CA GLN A 164 16.04 17.78 -4.25
C GLN A 164 17.08 18.70 -3.59
N GLU A 165 17.51 18.42 -2.36
CA GLU A 165 18.58 19.16 -1.70
C GLU A 165 19.92 19.05 -2.45
N LEU A 166 20.25 17.83 -2.90
CA LEU A 166 21.45 17.59 -3.70
C LEU A 166 21.39 18.27 -5.07
N LEU A 167 20.24 18.25 -5.75
CA LEU A 167 20.04 18.97 -7.01
C LEU A 167 20.21 20.48 -6.86
N THR A 168 19.72 21.05 -5.75
CA THR A 168 19.83 22.49 -5.47
C THR A 168 21.20 22.90 -4.92
N GLY A 169 22.15 21.97 -4.81
CA GLY A 169 23.52 22.24 -4.37
C GLY A 169 23.66 22.49 -2.86
N LYS A 170 22.63 22.21 -2.06
CA LYS A 170 22.70 22.25 -0.58
C LYS A 170 23.39 20.99 -0.08
N ASN A 171 24.70 20.90 -0.28
CA ASN A 171 25.49 19.86 0.35
C ASN A 171 25.61 20.16 1.86
N PRO A 172 25.38 19.19 2.77
CA PRO A 172 25.60 19.38 4.21
C PRO A 172 27.03 19.80 4.57
N ASN A 173 27.99 19.64 3.65
CA ASN A 173 29.38 20.08 3.80
C ASN A 173 29.70 21.46 3.21
N THR A 174 28.71 22.23 2.74
CA THR A 174 28.96 23.59 2.22
C THR A 174 29.24 24.55 3.37
N VAL A 175 30.51 24.74 3.69
CA VAL A 175 30.98 25.80 4.59
C VAL A 175 30.79 27.16 3.90
N ILE A 176 29.76 27.90 4.30
CA ILE A 176 29.59 29.29 3.85
C ILE A 176 30.54 30.15 4.68
N VAL A 177 31.71 30.46 4.10
CA VAL A 177 32.65 31.39 4.71
C VAL A 177 32.16 32.83 4.46
N PRO A 178 31.90 33.66 5.49
CA PRO A 178 31.58 35.06 5.28
C PRO A 178 32.83 35.75 4.74
N THR A 179 32.90 35.99 3.43
CA THR A 179 33.99 36.78 2.86
C THR A 179 33.51 38.22 2.77
N SER A 180 34.06 39.06 3.65
CA SER A 180 33.81 40.51 3.69
C SER A 180 34.05 41.14 2.32
N SER A 181 33.14 42.03 1.93
CA SER A 181 33.12 42.74 0.66
C SER A 181 34.42 43.50 0.38
N SER A 182 35.14 43.09 -0.66
CA SER A 182 36.03 43.96 -1.43
C SER A 182 35.78 43.71 -2.91
N GLY A 183 35.49 44.78 -3.64
CA GLY A 183 34.98 44.75 -4.99
C GLY A 183 35.97 44.29 -6.05
N GLN A 184 35.40 44.15 -7.26
CA GLN A 184 36.03 43.96 -8.57
C GLN A 184 36.23 42.50 -9.03
N HIS A 185 35.13 41.98 -9.60
CA HIS A 185 35.08 41.39 -10.93
C HIS A 185 36.19 40.37 -11.27
N ARG A 186 36.10 39.18 -10.67
CA ARG A 186 36.56 37.96 -11.33
C ARG A 186 35.39 37.02 -11.52
N SER A 187 35.22 36.64 -12.78
CA SER A 187 34.31 35.68 -13.37
C SER A 187 33.38 35.02 -12.35
N ARG A 188 32.08 35.34 -12.44
CA ARG A 188 31.04 34.41 -12.01
C ARG A 188 31.36 33.10 -12.72
N GLN A 189 32.02 32.16 -12.03
CA GLN A 189 31.87 30.76 -12.37
C GLN A 189 30.37 30.57 -12.44
N ALA A 190 29.89 30.29 -13.65
CA ALA A 190 28.50 30.00 -13.88
C ALA A 190 28.09 29.05 -12.75
N LEU A 191 27.03 29.40 -12.00
CA LEU A 191 26.27 28.35 -11.35
C LEU A 191 26.12 27.31 -12.45
N SER A 192 26.75 26.15 -12.27
CA SER A 192 26.54 25.06 -13.19
C SER A 192 25.05 24.80 -13.04
N GLU A 193 24.26 25.34 -13.96
CA GLU A 193 22.87 25.03 -14.15
C GLU A 193 22.89 23.54 -14.48
N CYS A 194 22.98 22.69 -13.46
CA CYS A 194 22.79 21.26 -13.61
C CYS A 194 21.37 21.16 -14.13
N SER A 195 21.26 20.93 -15.44
CA SER A 195 19.97 20.62 -16.03
C SER A 195 19.39 19.44 -15.24
N PRO A 196 18.09 19.42 -14.94
CA PRO A 196 17.46 18.31 -14.20
C PRO A 196 17.65 16.94 -14.91
N LEU A 197 18.08 16.95 -16.17
CA LEU A 197 18.44 15.79 -16.97
C LEU A 197 19.75 15.13 -16.54
N ASP A 198 20.65 15.86 -15.87
CA ASP A 198 21.98 15.36 -15.50
C ASP A 198 21.98 14.55 -14.18
N GLY A 199 20.87 14.56 -13.42
CA GLY A 199 20.74 13.78 -12.18
C GLY A 199 21.64 14.25 -11.03
N VAL A 200 21.80 13.42 -10.00
CA VAL A 200 22.72 13.65 -8.86
C VAL A 200 23.88 12.65 -8.86
N GLU A 201 25.01 13.03 -8.25
CA GLU A 201 26.14 12.13 -8.02
C GLU A 201 25.76 11.01 -7.05
N THR A 202 26.00 9.77 -7.47
CA THR A 202 25.56 8.58 -6.74
C THR A 202 26.26 8.40 -5.40
N SER A 203 27.55 8.77 -5.32
CA SER A 203 28.33 8.68 -4.10
C SER A 203 27.80 9.60 -2.99
N ALA A 204 27.48 10.85 -3.33
CA ALA A 204 26.88 11.80 -2.40
C ALA A 204 25.47 11.37 -1.98
N PHE A 205 24.67 10.89 -2.93
CA PHE A 205 23.33 10.40 -2.65
C PHE A 205 23.34 9.18 -1.71
N TYR A 206 24.20 8.19 -1.97
CA TYR A 206 24.33 7.00 -1.12
C TYR A 206 24.71 7.34 0.32
N GLN A 207 25.64 8.29 0.54
CA GLN A 207 26.04 8.71 1.89
C GLN A 207 24.86 9.28 2.69
N CYS A 208 24.01 10.09 2.04
CA CYS A 208 22.80 10.61 2.67
C CYS A 208 21.80 9.50 2.98
N LEU A 209 21.62 8.53 2.07
CA LEU A 209 20.70 7.41 2.27
C LEU A 209 21.15 6.44 3.36
N GLU A 210 22.45 6.12 3.44
CA GLU A 210 22.99 5.26 4.50
C GLU A 210 22.67 5.86 5.87
N SER A 211 22.91 7.18 6.01
CA SER A 211 22.59 7.88 7.24
C SER A 211 21.09 7.99 7.52
N LEU A 212 20.23 8.03 6.48
CA LEU A 212 18.77 8.01 6.62
C LEU A 212 18.28 6.65 7.14
N CYS A 213 18.79 5.56 6.59
CA CYS A 213 18.43 4.19 6.99
C CYS A 213 18.73 3.96 8.48
N ASP A 214 19.90 4.38 8.96
CA ASP A 214 20.32 4.20 10.35
C ASP A 214 19.44 4.92 11.38
N ARG A 215 18.84 6.05 11.01
CA ARG A 215 18.04 6.90 11.91
C ARG A 215 16.53 6.69 11.76
N SER A 216 16.10 5.91 10.78
CA SER A 216 14.69 5.77 10.40
C SER A 216 13.89 4.98 11.44
N LYS A 217 12.62 5.38 11.65
CA LYS A 217 11.65 4.64 12.47
C LYS A 217 10.63 3.86 11.64
N TYR A 218 10.73 3.99 10.32
CA TYR A 218 9.86 3.38 9.34
C TYR A 218 10.62 2.31 8.55
N SER A 219 9.88 1.48 7.80
CA SER A 219 10.47 0.46 6.95
C SER A 219 11.43 1.09 5.92
N CYS A 220 12.62 0.53 5.79
CA CYS A 220 13.59 0.90 4.75
C CYS A 220 13.98 -0.32 3.91
N PRO A 221 14.30 -0.13 2.63
CA PRO A 221 14.96 -1.17 1.83
C PRO A 221 16.27 -1.64 2.49
N PRO A 222 16.68 -2.91 2.32
CA PRO A 222 17.97 -3.37 2.83
C PRO A 222 19.13 -2.52 2.28
N SER A 223 20.03 -2.07 3.17
CA SER A 223 21.16 -1.21 2.77
C SER A 223 22.04 -1.84 1.67
N ALA A 224 22.23 -3.17 1.72
CA ALA A 224 22.95 -3.90 0.67
C ALA A 224 22.32 -3.73 -0.72
N VAL A 225 20.98 -3.74 -0.81
CA VAL A 225 20.25 -3.55 -2.07
C VAL A 225 20.38 -2.11 -2.56
N VAL A 226 20.24 -1.13 -1.66
CA VAL A 226 20.40 0.29 -2.00
C VAL A 226 21.81 0.54 -2.54
N LYS A 227 22.83 -0.02 -1.89
CA LYS A 227 24.23 0.08 -2.33
C LYS A 227 24.45 -0.57 -3.70
N GLU A 228 23.88 -1.75 -3.94
CA GLU A 228 23.99 -2.45 -5.22
C GLU A 228 23.37 -1.64 -6.37
N VAL A 229 22.14 -1.15 -6.19
CA VAL A 229 21.44 -0.29 -7.16
C VAL A 229 22.30 0.92 -7.53
N LEU A 230 22.88 1.57 -6.54
CA LEU A 230 23.68 2.79 -6.70
C LEU A 230 25.10 2.53 -7.22
N SER A 231 25.67 1.34 -7.00
CA SER A 231 27.03 1.03 -7.48
C SER A 231 27.17 0.97 -9.01
N SER A 232 26.05 0.85 -9.72
CA SER A 232 26.01 0.62 -11.16
C SER A 232 26.20 1.89 -12.02
N VAL A 233 26.05 3.09 -11.44
CA VAL A 233 26.00 4.35 -12.19
C VAL A 233 26.76 5.46 -11.46
N GLN A 234 27.35 6.39 -12.22
CA GLN A 234 28.01 7.56 -11.63
C GLN A 234 26.97 8.61 -11.21
N ARG A 235 25.97 8.85 -12.08
CA ARG A 235 24.89 9.81 -11.86
C ARG A 235 23.54 9.14 -12.10
N LEU A 236 22.53 9.58 -11.37
CA LEU A 236 21.20 9.01 -11.46
C LEU A 236 20.10 10.07 -11.39
N THR A 237 18.99 9.82 -12.08
CA THR A 237 17.75 10.57 -11.86
C THR A 237 16.92 9.93 -10.74
N PHE A 238 16.04 10.70 -10.10
CA PHE A 238 15.19 10.20 -9.01
C PHE A 238 14.33 9.01 -9.46
N TYR A 239 13.62 9.14 -10.59
CA TYR A 239 12.83 8.03 -11.12
C TYR A 239 13.70 6.89 -11.68
N GLY A 240 14.92 7.18 -12.14
CA GLY A 240 15.91 6.14 -12.46
C GLY A 240 16.26 5.28 -11.25
N PHE A 241 16.45 5.89 -10.08
CA PHE A 241 16.64 5.17 -8.82
C PHE A 241 15.43 4.33 -8.43
N LEU A 242 14.24 4.92 -8.42
CA LEU A 242 13.02 4.21 -8.03
C LEU A 242 12.74 3.03 -8.97
N MET A 243 12.94 3.22 -10.28
CA MET A 243 12.81 2.16 -11.27
C MET A 243 13.81 1.02 -11.02
N ALA A 244 15.07 1.36 -10.74
CA ALA A 244 16.10 0.36 -10.43
C ALA A 244 15.77 -0.40 -9.15
N LEU A 245 15.27 0.29 -8.13
CA LEU A 245 14.82 -0.30 -6.87
C LEU A 245 13.63 -1.26 -7.08
N ALA A 246 12.61 -0.84 -7.85
CA ALA A 246 11.44 -1.65 -8.16
C ALA A 246 11.78 -2.94 -8.90
N LYS A 247 12.81 -2.90 -9.78
CA LYS A 247 13.26 -4.07 -10.55
C LYS A 247 14.22 -4.98 -9.78
N HIS A 248 14.70 -4.57 -8.62
CA HIS A 248 15.71 -5.31 -7.87
C HIS A 248 15.11 -6.51 -7.12
N HIS A 249 15.54 -7.72 -7.47
CA HIS A 249 15.04 -8.97 -6.86
C HIS A 249 15.21 -9.02 -5.33
N GLY A 250 16.25 -8.38 -4.81
CA GLY A 250 16.49 -8.28 -3.36
C GLY A 250 15.37 -7.58 -2.58
N ILE A 251 14.63 -6.64 -3.21
CA ILE A 251 13.49 -5.96 -2.56
C ILE A 251 12.33 -6.92 -2.34
N ASN A 252 11.94 -7.65 -3.39
CA ASN A 252 10.87 -8.64 -3.31
C ASN A 252 11.14 -9.69 -2.23
N ARG A 253 12.38 -10.20 -2.17
CA ARG A 253 12.80 -11.18 -1.16
C ARG A 253 12.80 -10.61 0.25
N ALA A 254 13.25 -9.38 0.44
CA ALA A 254 13.29 -8.75 1.75
C ALA A 254 11.88 -8.44 2.29
N LEU A 255 10.96 -8.01 1.42
CA LEU A 255 9.59 -7.67 1.80
C LEU A 255 8.72 -8.93 1.96
N GLY A 256 8.89 -9.93 1.09
CA GLY A 256 8.21 -11.23 1.18
C GLY A 256 6.69 -11.19 0.92
N ALA A 257 6.15 -10.09 0.37
CA ALA A 257 4.72 -10.03 0.01
C ALA A 257 4.42 -10.65 -1.35
N LEU A 258 5.34 -10.54 -2.30
CA LEU A 258 5.16 -10.91 -3.70
C LEU A 258 6.10 -12.05 -4.09
N PRO A 259 5.70 -12.92 -5.04
CA PRO A 259 6.61 -13.93 -5.61
C PRO A 259 7.70 -13.28 -6.48
N ASP A 260 8.71 -14.06 -6.84
CA ASP A 260 9.71 -13.66 -7.82
C ASP A 260 9.07 -13.44 -9.20
N LYS A 261 9.69 -12.59 -10.03
CA LYS A 261 9.14 -12.18 -11.35
C LYS A 261 8.78 -13.35 -12.26
N ALA A 262 9.53 -14.46 -12.19
CA ALA A 262 9.27 -15.65 -12.99
C ALA A 262 7.96 -16.35 -12.64
N ASP A 263 7.55 -16.28 -11.37
CA ASP A 263 6.37 -16.96 -10.83
C ASP A 263 5.18 -16.00 -10.63
N LEU A 264 5.33 -14.73 -11.01
CA LEU A 264 4.37 -13.67 -10.72
C LEU A 264 2.97 -13.93 -11.26
N MET A 265 2.83 -14.69 -12.35
CA MET A 265 1.52 -14.97 -12.94
C MET A 265 0.92 -16.30 -12.47
N LEU A 266 1.61 -17.03 -11.59
CA LEU A 266 1.22 -18.38 -11.17
C LEU A 266 0.74 -18.36 -9.71
N ASP A 267 -0.47 -18.88 -9.47
CA ASP A 267 -0.92 -19.25 -8.12
C ASP A 267 -1.70 -20.57 -8.24
N PRO A 268 -1.01 -21.72 -8.17
CA PRO A 268 -1.63 -23.03 -8.43
C PRO A 268 -2.83 -23.33 -7.53
N LEU A 269 -2.81 -22.83 -6.29
CA LEU A 269 -3.91 -23.04 -5.34
C LEU A 269 -5.15 -22.26 -5.79
N MET A 270 -4.97 -20.98 -6.10
CA MET A 270 -6.07 -20.12 -6.55
C MET A 270 -6.56 -20.47 -7.95
N ASP A 271 -5.65 -20.84 -8.85
CA ASP A 271 -5.99 -21.36 -10.19
C ASP A 271 -6.88 -22.60 -10.06
N GLN A 272 -6.52 -23.55 -9.18
CA GLN A 272 -7.32 -24.75 -8.96
C GLN A 272 -8.69 -24.44 -8.34
N GLU A 273 -8.76 -23.51 -7.39
CA GLU A 273 -10.04 -23.10 -6.78
C GLU A 273 -10.96 -22.40 -7.78
N LEU A 274 -10.40 -21.55 -8.64
CA LEU A 274 -11.14 -20.91 -9.72
C LEU A 274 -11.66 -21.93 -10.73
N ASP A 275 -10.83 -22.91 -11.13
CA ASP A 275 -11.24 -23.99 -12.04
C ASP A 275 -12.39 -24.82 -11.44
N LYS A 276 -12.33 -25.14 -10.14
CA LYS A 276 -13.42 -25.82 -9.42
C LYS A 276 -14.71 -25.00 -9.44
N LEU A 277 -14.61 -23.68 -9.22
CA LEU A 277 -15.77 -22.79 -9.22
C LEU A 277 -16.39 -22.68 -10.63
N VAL A 278 -15.56 -22.51 -11.66
CA VAL A 278 -16.01 -22.47 -13.06
C VAL A 278 -16.69 -23.78 -13.46
N ALA A 279 -16.15 -24.92 -13.04
CA ALA A 279 -16.77 -26.24 -13.26
C ALA A 279 -18.13 -26.37 -12.56
N GLN A 280 -18.26 -25.86 -11.33
CA GLN A 280 -19.54 -25.84 -10.60
C GLN A 280 -20.58 -24.96 -11.29
N VAL A 281 -20.21 -23.76 -11.73
CA VAL A 281 -21.11 -22.83 -12.43
C VAL A 281 -21.53 -23.41 -13.79
N SER A 282 -20.60 -24.02 -14.52
CA SER A 282 -20.89 -24.65 -15.82
C SER A 282 -21.79 -25.89 -15.69
N GLY A 283 -21.66 -26.65 -14.59
CA GLY A 283 -22.51 -27.80 -14.29
C GLY A 283 -23.97 -27.43 -13.94
N LEU A 284 -24.22 -26.20 -13.46
CA LEU A 284 -25.57 -25.70 -13.17
C LEU A 284 -26.37 -25.33 -14.43
N SER A 285 -25.70 -25.16 -15.58
CA SER A 285 -26.36 -24.79 -16.84
C SER A 285 -26.98 -25.97 -17.61
N ILE A 286 -26.83 -27.23 -17.15
CA ILE A 286 -27.29 -28.43 -17.89
C ILE A 286 -28.44 -29.20 -17.18
N SER A 287 -28.80 -28.89 -15.93
CA SER A 287 -29.78 -29.71 -15.18
C SER A 287 -31.23 -29.24 -15.14
N ASN A 288 -31.63 -28.17 -15.85
CA ASN A 288 -32.98 -27.60 -15.70
C ASN A 288 -33.95 -27.80 -16.87
N MET A 289 -33.89 -28.95 -17.55
CA MET A 289 -34.96 -29.42 -18.43
C MET A 289 -35.10 -30.95 -18.39
N ARG A 290 -35.53 -31.51 -17.25
CA ARG A 290 -36.30 -32.76 -17.19
C ARG A 290 -36.78 -32.97 -15.75
N GLY A 291 -38.10 -32.96 -15.58
CA GLY A 291 -38.73 -33.28 -14.31
C GLY A 291 -38.52 -34.74 -13.95
N ASP A 292 -38.34 -35.01 -12.66
CA ASP A 292 -39.15 -36.01 -11.98
C ASP A 292 -38.97 -35.92 -10.45
N THR A 293 -40.07 -36.20 -9.76
CA THR A 293 -40.22 -36.26 -8.32
C THR A 293 -39.55 -37.50 -7.72
N ALA A 294 -38.61 -37.34 -6.77
CA ALA A 294 -38.39 -38.28 -5.66
C ALA A 294 -37.37 -37.74 -4.64
N SER A 295 -37.70 -37.94 -3.36
CA SER A 295 -37.01 -37.53 -2.13
C SER A 295 -35.72 -38.30 -1.81
N LEU A 296 -34.71 -37.64 -1.18
CA LEU A 296 -33.87 -38.11 -0.05
C LEU A 296 -32.75 -37.06 0.28
N PRO A 297 -32.11 -37.09 1.48
CA PRO A 297 -31.86 -35.90 2.29
C PRO A 297 -30.52 -35.23 1.98
N SER A 298 -30.53 -33.90 1.98
CA SER A 298 -29.34 -33.07 1.89
C SER A 298 -28.56 -33.09 3.21
N ARG A 299 -27.38 -33.71 3.19
CA ARG A 299 -26.36 -33.50 4.22
C ARG A 299 -25.77 -32.10 3.99
N PRO A 300 -25.80 -31.17 4.97
CA PRO A 300 -25.23 -29.86 4.75
C PRO A 300 -23.71 -30.00 4.67
N SER A 301 -23.14 -29.66 3.52
CA SER A 301 -21.73 -29.30 3.42
C SER A 301 -21.46 -28.14 4.38
N PRO A 302 -20.34 -28.11 5.10
CA PRO A 302 -20.01 -26.98 5.95
C PRO A 302 -19.78 -25.79 5.02
N ARG A 303 -20.75 -24.89 4.95
CA ARG A 303 -20.52 -23.55 4.42
C ARG A 303 -19.42 -22.97 5.28
N ILE A 304 -18.23 -22.79 4.72
CA ILE A 304 -17.25 -21.87 5.27
C ILE A 304 -17.86 -20.49 5.02
N SER A 305 -18.72 -20.07 5.94
CA SER A 305 -19.23 -18.72 6.00
C SER A 305 -18.05 -17.83 6.35
N SER A 306 -17.56 -17.06 5.38
CA SER A 306 -16.76 -15.87 5.68
C SER A 306 -17.60 -14.96 6.59
N PRO A 307 -17.19 -14.71 7.85
CA PRO A 307 -17.95 -13.85 8.77
C PRO A 307 -17.93 -12.38 8.33
N TRP A 308 -17.03 -12.03 7.42
CA TRP A 308 -16.73 -10.66 7.02
C TRP A 308 -17.77 -10.16 6.02
N ARG A 309 -18.84 -9.54 6.52
CA ARG A 309 -19.59 -8.55 5.73
C ARG A 309 -18.77 -7.26 5.72
N PRO A 310 -18.50 -6.66 4.55
CA PRO A 310 -18.03 -5.28 4.48
C PRO A 310 -19.12 -4.37 5.06
N LEU A 311 -18.93 -3.89 6.29
CA LEU A 311 -19.87 -2.99 6.95
C LEU A 311 -19.61 -1.54 6.51
N HIS A 312 -19.91 -1.25 5.25
CA HIS A 312 -20.16 0.12 4.82
C HIS A 312 -21.55 0.18 4.18
N HIS A 313 -22.57 0.30 5.03
CA HIS A 313 -23.78 1.01 4.62
C HIS A 313 -23.43 2.50 4.60
N ARG A 314 -23.27 3.03 3.39
CA ARG A 314 -23.32 4.48 3.12
C ARG A 314 -24.56 5.04 3.84
N ARG A 315 -24.37 5.81 4.92
CA ARG A 315 -25.45 6.68 5.43
C ARG A 315 -25.91 7.52 4.24
N LYS A 316 -27.14 7.32 3.80
CA LYS A 316 -27.81 8.31 2.95
C LYS A 316 -27.77 9.62 3.73
N ILE A 317 -27.14 10.63 3.16
CA ILE A 317 -27.37 12.01 3.55
C ILE A 317 -28.81 12.27 3.14
N ASP A 318 -29.72 12.26 4.11
CA ASP A 318 -31.05 12.82 3.93
C ASP A 318 -30.85 14.32 3.76
N THR A 319 -30.85 14.74 2.50
CA THR A 319 -30.88 16.15 2.15
C THR A 319 -32.35 16.53 2.23
N GLU A 320 -32.81 16.90 3.43
CA GLU A 320 -34.08 17.60 3.59
C GLU A 320 -33.92 18.97 2.92
N SER A 321 -34.28 19.00 1.64
CA SER A 321 -34.51 20.20 0.86
C SER A 321 -35.93 20.67 1.16
N ASP A 322 -36.08 21.52 2.17
CA ASP A 322 -37.31 22.26 2.42
C ASP A 322 -37.55 23.25 1.27
N GLY A 323 -38.36 22.82 0.31
CA GLY A 323 -38.88 23.67 -0.74
C GLY A 323 -40.05 24.49 -0.22
N SER A 324 -39.79 25.71 0.25
CA SER A 324 -40.83 26.72 0.42
C SER A 324 -40.90 27.60 -0.82
N THR A 325 -41.84 27.27 -1.71
CA THR A 325 -42.44 28.22 -2.64
C THR A 325 -43.69 28.78 -1.98
N GLU A 326 -43.63 30.00 -1.44
CA GLU A 326 -44.84 30.80 -1.19
C GLU A 326 -44.84 31.99 -2.14
N GLU A 327 -45.93 32.07 -2.87
CA GLU A 327 -46.16 32.98 -3.96
C GLU A 327 -46.45 34.39 -3.45
N THR A 328 -45.91 35.37 -4.16
CA THR A 328 -46.31 36.77 -4.08
C THR A 328 -47.76 36.92 -4.56
N ASP A 329 -48.67 37.36 -3.70
CA ASP A 329 -49.91 38.01 -4.13
C ASP A 329 -49.88 39.48 -3.74
N SER A 330 -50.25 40.31 -4.70
CA SER A 330 -50.21 41.76 -4.66
C SER A 330 -51.62 42.29 -4.48
N SER A 331 -51.84 43.19 -3.52
CA SER A 331 -52.90 44.19 -3.64
C SER A 331 -52.74 45.32 -2.64
N GLU A 332 -52.43 46.50 -3.20
CA GLU A 332 -53.00 47.83 -2.93
C GLU A 332 -53.28 48.26 -1.47
N ASN A 333 -52.51 49.24 -0.99
CA ASN A 333 -53.00 50.61 -0.76
C ASN A 333 -51.86 51.62 -0.56
#